data_AF-A0A8H7ZQG4-F1
#
_entry.id   AF-A0A8H7ZQG4-F1
#
_cell.length_a   1.000
_cell.length_b   1.000
_cell.length_c   1.000
_cell.angle_alpha   90.00
_cell.angle_beta   90.00
_cell.angle_gamma   90.00
#
_symmetry.space_group_name_H-M   'P 1'
#
loop_
_entity.id
_entity.type
_entity.pdbx_description
1 polymer ?
#
loop_
_entity_poly.entity_id
_entity_poly.type
_entity_poly.pdbx_seq_one_letter_code
_entity_poly.pdbx_strand_id
1 'polypeptide(L)'
;MLYELGVNGTLCPIRLAEALSCFTEERPIRLAEALSCLNEERPIRLAEALSYDGSPAGFSENELSAALTFLRDAAMELGTDASTVWRKEIKQSHMCHVLLRRNPASPEQIFEVRCAVVGNVDAGKSTTLGVLTRGQLDDGRGRARVNLFRHKHEVESGRTSSVGLEILGYDSKGNSVLPAPGRKLNWEEICARAAKVASYGCAGFTLSCDELILA
;
A
#
# COMPACT_ATOMS: atom_id res chain seq x y z
N MET A 1 7.95 -17.98 -0.29
CA MET A 1 8.76 -17.49 -1.42
C MET A 1 9.45 -16.21 -1.01
N LEU A 2 10.71 -16.31 -0.62
CA LEU A 2 11.65 -15.18 -0.58
C LEU A 2 11.92 -14.82 -2.04
N TYR A 3 11.80 -13.55 -2.43
CA TYR A 3 12.23 -13.13 -3.76
C TYR A 3 13.40 -12.17 -3.67
N GLU A 4 14.45 -12.64 -4.31
CA GLU A 4 15.71 -12.02 -4.61
C GLU A 4 15.52 -10.85 -5.58
N LEU A 5 16.21 -9.74 -5.33
CA LEU A 5 16.21 -8.58 -6.21
C LEU A 5 17.26 -8.81 -7.30
N GLY A 6 16.79 -9.18 -8.49
CA GLY A 6 17.61 -9.24 -9.70
C GLY A 6 17.62 -7.89 -10.40
N VAL A 7 18.82 -7.34 -10.63
CA VAL A 7 19.04 -6.18 -11.51
C VAL A 7 19.29 -6.71 -12.92
N ASN A 8 18.61 -6.11 -13.91
CA ASN A 8 18.68 -6.32 -15.35
C ASN A 8 19.82 -7.25 -15.86
N GLY A 9 19.44 -8.48 -16.22
CA GLY A 9 20.23 -9.33 -17.13
C GLY A 9 21.47 -10.02 -16.55
N THR A 10 21.78 -9.84 -15.26
CA THR A 10 22.82 -10.65 -14.59
C THR A 10 22.20 -11.41 -13.42
N LEU A 11 22.43 -12.72 -13.41
CA LEU A 11 21.94 -13.69 -12.41
C LEU A 11 22.63 -13.55 -11.03
N CYS A 12 23.11 -12.35 -10.69
CA CYS A 12 23.69 -12.07 -9.38
C CYS A 12 22.65 -11.32 -8.54
N PRO A 13 21.88 -12.01 -7.69
CA PRO A 13 20.95 -11.36 -6.77
C PRO A 13 21.75 -10.54 -5.77
N ILE A 14 21.60 -9.22 -5.79
CA ILE A 14 22.16 -8.39 -4.73
C ILE A 14 21.26 -8.62 -3.52
N ARG A 15 21.73 -9.43 -2.56
CA ARG A 15 21.09 -9.48 -1.25
C ARG A 15 21.10 -8.06 -0.71
N LEU A 16 19.92 -7.49 -0.44
CA LEU A 16 19.86 -6.11 0.02
C LEU A 16 20.58 -5.94 1.38
N ALA A 17 20.67 -7.04 2.15
CA ALA A 17 21.56 -7.15 3.29
C ALA A 17 23.05 -6.95 2.93
N GLU A 18 23.54 -7.51 1.82
CA GLU A 18 24.92 -7.31 1.31
C GLU A 18 25.14 -5.89 0.78
N ALA A 19 24.14 -5.30 0.09
CA ALA A 19 24.19 -3.89 -0.32
C ALA A 19 24.22 -2.95 0.89
N LEU A 20 23.62 -3.35 2.02
CA LEU A 20 23.60 -2.56 3.26
C LEU A 20 24.77 -2.88 4.20
N SER A 21 25.39 -4.06 4.12
CA SER A 21 26.51 -4.50 4.96
C SER A 21 27.88 -4.10 4.42
N CYS A 22 27.98 -3.72 3.14
CA CYS A 22 29.22 -3.19 2.57
C CYS A 22 29.43 -1.73 3.01
N PHE A 23 30.29 -1.53 4.02
CA PHE A 23 30.72 -0.21 4.53
C PHE A 23 31.71 0.52 3.59
N THR A 24 31.45 0.56 2.27
CA THR A 24 32.32 1.16 1.24
C THR A 24 31.63 2.30 0.47
N GLU A 25 32.39 3.17 -0.21
CA GLU A 25 31.88 4.33 -0.97
C GLU A 25 30.93 3.97 -2.13
N GLU A 26 30.91 2.71 -2.61
CA GLU A 26 30.02 2.24 -3.67
C GLU A 26 28.59 1.89 -3.20
N ARG A 27 28.31 1.99 -1.90
CA ARG A 27 27.04 1.63 -1.26
C ARG A 27 25.79 2.32 -1.86
N PRO A 28 25.76 3.65 -2.09
CA PRO A 28 24.58 4.32 -2.63
C PRO A 28 24.30 3.92 -4.08
N ILE A 29 25.33 3.65 -4.87
CA ILE A 29 25.20 3.28 -6.29
C ILE A 29 24.51 1.93 -6.42
N ARG A 30 24.98 0.90 -5.70
CA ARG A 30 24.39 -0.45 -5.75
C ARG A 30 22.98 -0.50 -5.16
N LEU A 31 22.72 0.28 -4.11
CA LEU A 31 21.38 0.41 -3.57
C LEU A 31 20.47 1.10 -4.59
N ALA A 32 20.91 2.20 -5.21
CA ALA A 32 20.16 2.90 -6.25
C ALA A 32 19.83 2.01 -7.45
N GLU A 33 20.77 1.18 -7.90
CA GLU A 33 20.52 0.18 -8.95
C GLU A 33 19.48 -0.87 -8.52
N ALA A 34 19.58 -1.40 -7.30
CA ALA A 34 18.60 -2.35 -6.77
C ALA A 34 17.20 -1.72 -6.63
N LEU A 35 17.14 -0.46 -6.18
CA LEU A 35 15.90 0.32 -6.06
C LEU A 35 15.33 0.74 -7.42
N SER A 36 16.18 0.91 -8.43
CA SER A 36 15.76 1.24 -9.80
C SER A 36 14.92 0.09 -10.41
N CYS A 37 15.21 -1.14 -10.01
CA CYS A 37 14.59 -2.38 -10.52
C CYS A 37 13.31 -2.80 -9.77
N LEU A 38 12.94 -2.10 -8.69
CA LEU A 38 11.69 -2.36 -7.97
C LEU A 38 10.49 -1.83 -8.77
N ASN A 39 9.98 -2.66 -9.68
CA ASN A 39 8.74 -2.38 -10.42
C ASN A 39 7.48 -2.76 -9.64
N GLU A 40 7.60 -3.44 -8.49
CA GLU A 40 6.47 -3.90 -7.68
C GLU A 40 6.61 -3.42 -6.22
N GLU A 41 5.48 -3.02 -5.61
CA GLU A 41 5.39 -2.62 -4.20
C GLU A 41 5.57 -3.82 -3.25
N ARG A 42 6.76 -4.44 -3.26
CA ARG A 42 7.10 -5.53 -2.35
C ARG A 42 7.85 -4.97 -1.15
N PRO A 43 7.37 -5.22 0.08
CA PRO A 43 8.12 -4.87 1.27
C PRO A 43 9.49 -5.56 1.24
N ILE A 44 10.54 -4.78 1.38
CA ILE A 44 11.90 -5.28 1.53
C ILE A 44 12.07 -5.74 2.97
N ARG A 45 12.60 -6.94 3.14
CA ARG A 45 12.97 -7.46 4.46
C ARG A 45 14.44 -7.15 4.66
N LEU A 46 14.76 -6.36 5.67
CA LEU A 46 16.15 -6.02 5.94
C LEU A 46 16.88 -7.17 6.65
N ALA A 47 16.16 -7.98 7.43
CA ALA A 47 16.70 -9.20 8.01
C ALA A 47 16.07 -10.41 7.29
N GLU A 48 16.87 -11.13 6.49
CA GLU A 48 16.51 -12.50 6.12
C GLU A 48 16.48 -13.35 7.38
N ALA A 49 15.50 -14.23 7.46
CA ALA A 49 15.16 -14.95 8.68
C ALA A 49 16.22 -15.98 9.14
N LEU A 50 17.29 -16.23 8.40
CA LEU A 50 18.36 -17.15 8.79
C LEU A 50 19.68 -16.73 8.10
N SER A 51 20.78 -16.63 8.85
CA SER A 51 22.12 -16.73 8.25
C SER A 51 22.28 -18.10 7.58
N TYR A 52 23.31 -18.26 6.74
CA TYR A 52 23.61 -19.51 6.00
C TYR A 52 23.66 -20.77 6.91
N ASP A 53 23.89 -20.58 8.21
CA ASP A 53 23.94 -21.60 9.25
C ASP A 53 22.58 -21.93 9.92
N GLY A 54 21.49 -21.26 9.55
CA GLY A 54 20.18 -21.45 10.18
C GLY A 54 20.00 -20.71 11.52
N SER A 55 20.86 -19.75 11.85
CA SER A 55 20.71 -18.89 13.04
C SER A 55 19.90 -17.62 12.70
N PRO A 56 19.04 -17.10 13.60
CA PRO A 56 18.36 -15.83 13.35
C PRO A 56 19.38 -14.67 13.35
N ALA A 57 19.82 -14.25 12.17
CA ALA A 57 20.70 -13.10 11.98
C ALA A 57 19.86 -11.81 11.88
N GLY A 58 19.46 -11.26 13.01
CA GLY A 58 18.89 -9.91 13.06
C GLY A 58 19.93 -8.87 13.46
N PHE A 59 19.65 -7.60 13.15
CA PHE A 59 20.54 -6.47 13.47
C PHE A 59 20.52 -6.13 14.96
N SER A 60 21.61 -5.62 15.51
CA SER A 60 21.52 -4.85 16.76
C SER A 60 20.70 -3.56 16.54
N GLU A 61 20.22 -2.94 17.62
CA GLU A 61 19.46 -1.68 17.55
C GLU A 61 20.22 -0.58 16.80
N ASN A 62 21.53 -0.49 17.04
CA ASN A 62 22.40 0.51 16.43
C ASN A 62 22.62 0.23 14.93
N GLU A 63 22.83 -1.02 14.55
CA GLU A 63 22.98 -1.38 13.14
C GLU A 63 21.66 -1.21 12.38
N LEU A 64 20.53 -1.57 12.99
CA LEU A 64 19.21 -1.42 12.37
C LEU A 64 18.88 0.06 12.13
N SER A 65 19.12 0.92 13.13
CA SER A 65 18.88 2.35 13.00
C SER A 65 19.78 2.98 11.94
N ALA A 66 21.07 2.62 11.90
CA ALA A 66 21.99 3.08 10.86
C ALA A 66 21.56 2.61 9.46
N ALA A 67 21.13 1.34 9.31
CA ALA A 67 20.65 0.80 8.05
C ALA A 67 19.36 1.49 7.57
N LEU A 68 18.43 1.77 8.49
CA LEU A 68 17.17 2.48 8.18
C LEU A 68 17.40 3.93 7.76
N THR A 69 18.29 4.65 8.45
CA THR A 69 18.65 6.02 8.08
C THR A 69 19.27 6.05 6.68
N PHE A 70 20.27 5.20 6.44
CA PHE A 70 20.90 5.12 5.13
C PHE A 70 19.91 4.78 4.01
N LEU A 71 19.04 3.80 4.25
CA LEU A 71 18.05 3.39 3.25
C LEU A 71 17.03 4.50 2.97
N ARG A 72 16.66 5.31 3.97
CA ARG A 72 15.81 6.49 3.77
C ARG A 72 16.52 7.55 2.93
N ASP A 73 17.79 7.83 3.22
CA ASP A 73 18.56 8.84 2.49
C ASP A 73 18.71 8.43 1.02
N ALA A 74 19.09 7.17 0.76
CA ALA A 74 19.21 6.64 -0.59
C ALA A 74 17.87 6.56 -1.34
N ALA A 75 16.78 6.24 -0.64
CA ALA A 75 15.45 6.25 -1.24
C ALA A 75 15.02 7.68 -1.62
N MET A 76 15.34 8.66 -0.77
CA MET A 76 15.00 10.07 -0.99
C MET A 76 15.69 10.64 -2.24
N GLU A 77 16.96 10.29 -2.49
CA GLU A 77 17.69 10.66 -3.71
C GLU A 77 17.01 10.14 -4.99
N LEU A 78 16.23 9.06 -4.89
CA LEU A 78 15.53 8.41 -5.99
C LEU A 78 14.04 8.78 -6.05
N GLY A 79 13.60 9.78 -5.27
CA GLY A 79 12.17 10.15 -5.19
C GLY A 79 11.27 9.03 -4.64
N THR A 80 11.85 8.15 -3.83
CA THR A 80 11.18 7.00 -3.20
C THR A 80 11.07 7.22 -1.70
N ASP A 81 9.90 6.96 -1.14
CA ASP A 81 9.72 6.95 0.30
C ASP A 81 9.97 5.56 0.88
N ALA A 82 10.55 5.54 2.09
CA ALA A 82 10.86 4.34 2.84
C ALA A 82 10.15 4.35 4.19
N SER A 83 9.13 3.50 4.36
CA SER A 83 8.36 3.38 5.59
C SER A 83 8.54 2.02 6.24
N THR A 84 8.78 1.99 7.55
CA THR A 84 8.86 0.73 8.30
C THR A 84 7.45 0.23 8.56
N VAL A 85 7.06 -0.89 7.94
CA VAL A 85 5.70 -1.46 8.06
C VAL A 85 5.61 -2.53 9.14
N TRP A 86 6.74 -3.12 9.52
CA TRP A 86 6.78 -4.13 10.56
C TRP A 86 8.14 -4.14 11.23
N ARG A 87 8.14 -4.41 12.55
CA ARG A 87 9.33 -4.57 13.36
C ARG A 87 9.09 -5.66 14.39
N LYS A 88 10.09 -6.50 14.63
CA LYS A 88 10.07 -7.49 15.70
C LYS A 88 11.44 -7.62 16.33
N GLU A 89 11.44 -7.69 17.66
CA GLU A 89 12.60 -8.04 18.45
C GLU A 89 12.61 -9.55 18.68
N ILE A 90 13.76 -10.17 18.47
CA ILE A 90 14.03 -11.59 18.70
C ILE A 90 15.31 -11.66 19.52
N LYS A 91 15.18 -11.98 20.81
CA LYS A 91 16.29 -11.95 21.77
C LYS A 91 16.92 -10.55 21.86
N GLN A 92 18.14 -10.37 21.33
CA GLN A 92 18.87 -9.09 21.27
C GLN A 92 19.01 -8.55 19.84
N SER A 93 18.26 -9.15 18.91
CA SER A 93 18.32 -8.83 17.50
C SER A 93 16.98 -8.29 17.04
N HIS A 94 17.01 -7.32 16.14
CA HIS A 94 15.85 -6.66 15.58
C HIS A 94 15.71 -7.01 14.10
N MET A 95 14.48 -7.28 13.70
CA MET A 95 14.08 -7.46 12.32
C MET A 95 13.08 -6.39 11.94
N CYS A 96 13.12 -5.92 10.70
CA CYS A 96 12.10 -5.03 10.17
C CYS A 96 11.78 -5.32 8.71
N HIS A 97 10.56 -4.98 8.32
CA HIS A 97 10.15 -4.87 6.94
C HIS A 97 10.00 -3.39 6.62
N VAL A 98 10.61 -2.98 5.51
CA VAL A 98 10.52 -1.62 4.99
C VAL A 98 9.78 -1.67 3.67
N LEU A 99 8.72 -0.90 3.57
CA LEU A 99 8.04 -0.66 2.32
C LEU A 99 8.75 0.50 1.61
N LEU A 100 9.15 0.25 0.37
CA LEU A 100 9.61 1.29 -0.54
C LEU A 100 8.51 1.62 -1.52
N ARG A 101 8.22 2.90 -1.68
CA ARG A 101 7.16 3.39 -2.56
C ARG A 101 7.62 4.64 -3.29
N ARG A 102 7.64 4.59 -4.62
CA ARG A 102 7.89 5.76 -5.44
C ARG A 102 6.71 6.72 -5.35
N ASN A 103 7.01 8.01 -5.30
CA ASN A 103 5.97 9.01 -5.47
C ASN A 103 5.69 9.15 -6.98
N PRO A 104 4.45 8.90 -7.45
CA PRO A 104 4.13 8.97 -8.87
C PRO A 104 4.35 10.40 -9.38
N ALA A 105 4.99 10.53 -10.54
CA ALA A 105 5.22 11.84 -11.15
C ALA A 105 3.97 12.41 -11.82
N SER A 106 3.03 11.54 -12.21
CA SER A 106 1.75 11.91 -12.80
C SER A 106 0.64 10.93 -12.39
N PRO A 107 -0.65 11.33 -12.46
CA PRO A 107 -1.78 10.48 -12.08
C PRO A 107 -1.84 9.14 -12.84
N GLU A 108 -1.34 9.09 -14.07
CA GLU A 108 -1.33 7.88 -14.91
C GLU A 108 -0.33 6.83 -14.42
N GLN A 109 0.62 7.23 -13.56
CA GLN A 109 1.62 6.35 -12.96
C GLN A 109 1.19 5.84 -11.58
N ILE A 110 0.03 6.27 -11.07
CA ILE A 110 -0.48 5.81 -9.79
C ILE A 110 -0.81 4.32 -9.90
N PHE A 111 -0.31 3.55 -8.93
CA PHE A 111 -0.64 2.13 -8.84
C PHE A 111 -2.08 1.95 -8.36
N GLU A 112 -2.94 1.40 -9.22
CA GLU A 112 -4.34 1.09 -8.92
C GLU A 112 -4.52 -0.39 -8.54
N VAL A 113 -5.18 -0.64 -7.40
CA VAL A 113 -5.69 -1.98 -7.04
C VAL A 113 -7.21 -1.96 -7.13
N ARG A 114 -7.79 -2.85 -7.92
CA ARG A 114 -9.24 -3.00 -8.04
C ARG A 114 -9.74 -4.15 -7.17
N CYS A 115 -10.71 -3.84 -6.32
CA CYS A 115 -11.30 -4.75 -5.35
C CYS A 115 -12.80 -4.86 -5.60
N ALA A 116 -13.29 -6.08 -5.85
CA ALA A 116 -14.73 -6.34 -5.90
C ALA A 116 -15.24 -6.72 -4.50
N VAL A 117 -16.26 -6.00 -4.02
CA VAL A 117 -16.94 -6.30 -2.76
C VAL A 117 -18.19 -7.12 -3.07
N VAL A 118 -18.13 -8.41 -2.80
CA VAL A 118 -19.20 -9.38 -3.04
C VAL A 118 -19.85 -9.85 -1.74
N GLY A 119 -21.11 -10.24 -1.81
CA GLY A 119 -21.88 -10.71 -0.65
C GLY A 119 -23.38 -10.55 -0.85
N ASN A 120 -24.17 -11.19 0.02
CA ASN A 120 -25.63 -11.15 -0.05
C ASN A 120 -26.20 -9.72 0.10
N VAL A 121 -27.46 -9.55 -0.25
CA VAL A 121 -28.23 -8.34 0.11
C VAL A 121 -28.19 -8.16 1.63
N ASP A 122 -28.06 -6.91 2.08
CA ASP A 122 -27.99 -6.51 3.49
C ASP A 122 -26.75 -6.99 4.27
N ALA A 123 -25.74 -7.58 3.61
CA ALA A 123 -24.45 -7.95 4.21
C ALA A 123 -23.54 -6.75 4.59
N GLY A 124 -24.03 -5.51 4.45
CA GLY A 124 -23.28 -4.30 4.83
C GLY A 124 -22.23 -3.82 3.81
N LYS A 125 -22.21 -4.36 2.59
CA LYS A 125 -21.23 -4.02 1.53
C LYS A 125 -21.05 -2.50 1.33
N SER A 126 -22.15 -1.80 1.05
CA SER A 126 -22.15 -0.35 0.85
C SER A 126 -21.89 0.42 2.15
N THR A 127 -22.27 -0.14 3.30
CA THR A 127 -21.98 0.48 4.60
C THR A 127 -20.48 0.45 4.88
N THR A 128 -19.83 -0.71 4.74
CA THR A 128 -18.37 -0.85 4.92
C THR A 128 -17.61 0.02 3.93
N LEU A 129 -18.04 0.07 2.67
CA LEU A 129 -17.42 0.93 1.68
C LEU A 129 -17.52 2.42 2.05
N GLY A 130 -18.69 2.87 2.51
CA GLY A 130 -18.90 4.24 2.96
C GLY A 130 -18.03 4.61 4.17
N VAL A 131 -17.79 3.67 5.09
CA VAL A 131 -16.89 3.87 6.24
C VAL A 131 -15.44 3.99 5.78
N LEU A 132 -14.99 3.09 4.90
CA LEU A 132 -13.59 3.06 4.44
C LEU A 132 -13.20 4.31 3.64
N THR A 133 -14.10 4.81 2.78
CA THR A 133 -13.77 5.92 1.88
C THR A 133 -13.98 7.29 2.52
N ARG A 134 -14.84 7.39 3.55
CA ARG A 134 -15.14 8.65 4.24
C ARG A 134 -14.46 8.79 5.60
N GLY A 135 -13.95 7.70 6.17
CA GLY A 135 -13.33 7.69 7.50
C GLY A 135 -14.30 7.96 8.65
N GLN A 136 -15.62 7.87 8.40
CA GLN A 136 -16.65 8.10 9.40
C GLN A 136 -17.34 6.77 9.77
N LEU A 137 -17.48 6.53 11.06
CA LEU A 137 -18.19 5.35 11.55
C LEU A 137 -19.68 5.44 11.23
N ASP A 138 -20.23 4.30 10.81
CA ASP A 138 -21.66 4.13 10.63
C ASP A 138 -22.38 4.13 11.99
N ASP A 139 -23.62 4.59 12.01
CA ASP A 139 -24.48 4.61 13.21
C ASP A 139 -25.35 3.34 13.34
N GLY A 140 -25.07 2.32 12.53
CA GLY A 140 -25.86 1.09 12.44
C GLY A 140 -27.18 1.24 11.68
N ARG A 141 -27.49 2.44 11.18
CA ARG A 141 -28.66 2.71 10.32
C ARG A 141 -28.27 2.94 8.87
N GLY A 142 -27.00 2.72 8.51
CA GLY A 142 -26.51 2.88 7.15
C GLY A 142 -26.27 4.34 6.75
N ARG A 143 -26.06 5.25 7.72
CA ARG A 143 -25.68 6.65 7.47
C ARG A 143 -24.43 6.75 6.59
N ALA A 144 -23.46 5.87 6.78
CA ALA A 144 -22.25 5.82 5.96
C ALA A 144 -22.57 5.48 4.49
N ARG A 145 -23.56 4.61 4.26
CA ARG A 145 -23.97 4.16 2.91
C ARG A 145 -24.71 5.25 2.12
N VAL A 146 -25.38 6.19 2.79
CA VAL A 146 -26.12 7.28 2.13
C VAL A 146 -25.21 8.10 1.21
N ASN A 147 -23.93 8.20 1.55
CA ASN A 147 -22.93 8.90 0.72
C ASN A 147 -22.65 8.23 -0.62
N LEU A 148 -23.05 6.96 -0.78
CA LEU A 148 -22.84 6.15 -1.99
C LEU A 148 -24.07 6.15 -2.91
N PHE A 149 -25.22 6.64 -2.44
CA PHE A 149 -26.43 6.69 -3.25
C PHE A 149 -26.29 7.73 -4.36
N ARG A 150 -26.60 7.32 -5.58
CA ARG A 150 -26.50 8.11 -6.81
C ARG A 150 -27.88 8.46 -7.35
N HIS A 151 -28.89 7.66 -7.03
CA HIS A 151 -30.25 7.84 -7.53
C HIS A 151 -31.26 8.14 -6.42
N LYS A 152 -32.28 8.93 -6.76
CA LYS A 152 -33.36 9.30 -5.83
C LYS A 152 -34.04 8.08 -5.20
N HIS A 153 -34.27 7.03 -6.00
CA HIS A 153 -34.90 5.80 -5.52
C HIS A 153 -34.01 4.99 -4.55
N GLU A 154 -32.68 5.16 -4.58
CA GLU A 154 -31.78 4.56 -3.57
C GLU A 154 -31.90 5.28 -2.23
N VAL A 155 -32.05 6.61 -2.26
CA VAL A 155 -32.29 7.42 -1.06
C VAL A 155 -33.65 7.10 -0.45
N GLU A 156 -34.70 7.00 -1.27
CA GLU A 156 -36.06 6.70 -0.82
C GLU A 156 -36.21 5.28 -0.27
N SER A 157 -35.63 4.28 -0.95
CA SER A 157 -35.71 2.88 -0.51
C SER A 157 -34.69 2.51 0.57
N GLY A 158 -33.64 3.32 0.73
CA GLY A 158 -32.48 3.00 1.56
C GLY A 158 -31.67 1.80 1.04
N ARG A 159 -31.84 1.41 -0.23
CA ARG A 159 -31.13 0.29 -0.85
C ARG A 159 -30.25 0.77 -1.99
N THR A 160 -29.04 0.22 -2.09
CA THR A 160 -28.17 0.41 -3.24
C THR A 160 -28.74 -0.38 -4.42
N SER A 161 -28.99 0.26 -5.55
CA SER A 161 -29.54 -0.36 -6.77
C SER A 161 -28.58 -0.21 -7.96
N SER A 162 -27.54 0.60 -7.81
CA SER A 162 -26.50 0.85 -8.81
C SER A 162 -25.17 0.23 -8.42
N VAL A 163 -24.31 0.01 -9.42
CA VAL A 163 -22.90 -0.36 -9.19
C VAL A 163 -22.14 0.91 -8.80
N GLY A 164 -21.59 0.90 -7.60
CA GLY A 164 -20.78 1.96 -7.03
C GLY A 164 -19.30 1.65 -7.17
N LEU A 165 -18.55 2.49 -7.88
CA LEU A 165 -17.09 2.54 -7.80
C LEU A 165 -16.68 3.69 -6.89
N GLU A 166 -15.94 3.39 -5.83
CA GLU A 166 -15.36 4.38 -4.91
C GLU A 166 -13.87 4.12 -4.74
N ILE A 167 -13.10 5.19 -4.54
CA ILE A 167 -11.65 5.09 -4.40
C ILE A 167 -11.18 5.50 -3.00
N LEU A 168 -10.08 4.87 -2.57
CA LEU A 168 -9.32 5.22 -1.38
C LEU A 168 -7.85 5.39 -1.77
N GLY A 169 -7.32 6.59 -1.58
CA GLY A 169 -5.90 6.87 -1.81
C GLY A 169 -5.05 6.56 -0.59
N TYR A 170 -3.81 6.16 -0.83
CA TYR A 170 -2.76 6.04 0.18
C TYR A 170 -1.56 6.87 -0.24
N ASP A 171 -1.03 7.66 0.69
CA ASP A 171 0.20 8.41 0.47
C ASP A 171 1.42 7.47 0.35
N SER A 172 2.56 8.04 0.02
CA SER A 172 3.83 7.32 -0.13
C SER A 172 4.30 6.66 1.18
N LYS A 173 3.82 7.14 2.33
CA LYS A 173 4.13 6.63 3.68
C LYS A 173 3.17 5.54 4.14
N GLY A 174 2.05 5.34 3.44
CA GLY A 174 1.02 4.35 3.75
C GLY A 174 -0.19 4.90 4.51
N ASN A 175 -0.28 6.21 4.74
CA ASN A 175 -1.46 6.81 5.37
C ASN A 175 -2.59 6.96 4.36
N SER A 176 -3.83 6.77 4.81
CA SER A 176 -5.01 6.97 3.98
C SER A 176 -5.26 8.46 3.70
N VAL A 177 -5.51 8.79 2.43
CA VAL A 177 -5.93 10.12 1.98
C VAL A 177 -7.44 10.24 2.22
N LEU A 178 -7.81 10.74 3.39
CA LEU A 178 -9.21 10.92 3.79
C LEU A 178 -9.63 12.40 3.74
N PRO A 179 -10.91 12.68 3.46
CA PRO A 179 -11.45 14.04 3.57
C PRO A 179 -11.40 14.55 5.02
N ALA A 180 -11.27 15.86 5.16
CA ALA A 180 -11.59 16.52 6.44
C ALA A 180 -13.09 16.31 6.78
N PRO A 181 -13.46 16.27 8.07
CA PRO A 181 -14.86 16.10 8.47
C PRO A 181 -15.78 17.10 7.76
N GLY A 182 -16.81 16.59 7.08
CA GLY A 182 -17.79 17.42 6.37
C GLY A 182 -17.40 17.85 4.95
N ARG A 183 -16.19 17.51 4.47
CA ARG A 183 -15.78 17.72 3.07
C ARG A 183 -15.87 16.41 2.29
N LYS A 184 -16.17 16.50 0.99
CA LYS A 184 -15.94 15.40 0.04
C LYS A 184 -14.67 15.71 -0.74
N LEU A 185 -13.73 14.76 -0.81
CA LEU A 185 -12.63 14.82 -1.77
C LEU A 185 -13.14 14.31 -3.11
N ASN A 186 -12.75 15.00 -4.19
CA ASN A 186 -12.94 14.49 -5.53
C ASN A 186 -11.82 13.50 -5.89
N TRP A 187 -11.97 12.81 -7.01
CA TRP A 187 -11.00 11.79 -7.41
C TRP A 187 -9.63 12.39 -7.75
N GLU A 188 -9.61 13.56 -8.38
CA GLU A 188 -8.38 14.27 -8.74
C GLU A 188 -7.55 14.65 -7.50
N GLU A 189 -8.19 15.13 -6.43
CA GLU A 189 -7.55 15.47 -5.16
C GLU A 189 -6.98 14.24 -4.46
N ILE A 190 -7.66 13.10 -4.56
CA ILE A 190 -7.18 11.83 -4.01
C ILE A 190 -5.94 11.40 -4.80
N CYS A 191 -6.02 11.36 -6.13
CA CYS A 191 -4.90 10.98 -7.00
C CYS A 191 -3.70 11.91 -6.82
N ALA A 192 -3.90 13.23 -6.69
CA ALA A 192 -2.83 14.19 -6.51
C ALA A 192 -2.03 14.00 -5.20
N ARG A 193 -2.61 13.32 -4.20
CA ARG A 193 -1.98 13.08 -2.89
C ARG A 193 -1.64 11.61 -2.66
N ALA A 194 -2.10 10.72 -3.54
CA ALA A 194 -1.96 9.30 -3.39
C ALA A 194 -0.78 8.80 -4.22
N ALA A 195 0.06 7.98 -3.59
CA ALA A 195 1.04 7.17 -4.30
C ALA A 195 0.43 5.82 -4.74
N LYS A 196 -0.69 5.42 -4.13
CA LYS A 196 -1.47 4.23 -4.47
C LYS A 196 -2.96 4.49 -4.33
N VAL A 197 -3.76 3.96 -5.23
CA VAL A 197 -5.22 4.02 -5.14
C VAL A 197 -5.80 2.61 -5.07
N ALA A 198 -6.73 2.39 -4.14
CA ALA A 198 -7.57 1.21 -4.09
C ALA A 198 -8.98 1.58 -4.54
N SER A 199 -9.42 0.99 -5.64
CA SER A 199 -10.74 1.18 -6.23
C SER A 199 -11.64 0.02 -5.84
N TYR A 200 -12.79 0.33 -5.26
CA TYR A 200 -13.73 -0.65 -4.74
C TYR A 200 -15.04 -0.59 -5.53
N GLY A 201 -15.35 -1.68 -6.21
CA GLY A 201 -16.63 -1.90 -6.87
C GLY A 201 -17.57 -2.66 -5.95
N CYS A 202 -18.79 -2.16 -5.72
CA CYS A 202 -19.84 -2.93 -5.06
C CYS A 202 -21.18 -2.77 -5.77
N ALA A 203 -21.99 -3.83 -5.73
CA ALA A 203 -23.34 -3.83 -6.28
C ALA A 203 -24.36 -4.25 -5.22
N GLY A 204 -25.55 -3.65 -5.29
CA GLY A 204 -26.68 -4.01 -4.43
C GLY A 204 -27.46 -5.25 -4.88
N PHE A 205 -27.16 -5.77 -6.06
CA PHE A 205 -27.83 -6.91 -6.71
C PHE A 205 -26.79 -7.91 -7.22
N THR A 206 -27.25 -9.10 -7.65
CA THR A 206 -26.38 -10.18 -8.11
C THR A 206 -25.70 -9.79 -9.41
N LEU A 207 -24.39 -9.59 -9.37
CA LEU A 207 -23.51 -9.46 -10.52
C LEU A 207 -22.39 -10.49 -10.43
N SER A 208 -21.87 -10.91 -11.57
CA SER A 208 -20.64 -11.69 -11.62
C SER A 208 -19.45 -10.84 -11.20
N CYS A 209 -18.37 -11.47 -10.71
CA CYS A 209 -17.15 -10.76 -10.34
C CYS A 209 -16.54 -10.01 -11.54
N ASP A 210 -16.66 -10.56 -12.74
CA ASP A 210 -16.09 -9.97 -13.96
C ASP A 210 -16.80 -8.65 -14.31
N GLU A 211 -18.12 -8.59 -14.16
CA GLU A 211 -18.91 -7.37 -14.34
C GLU A 211 -18.57 -6.30 -13.29
N LEU A 212 -18.19 -6.70 -12.07
CA LEU A 212 -17.81 -5.78 -10.99
C LEU A 212 -16.40 -5.19 -11.13
N ILE A 213 -15.48 -5.93 -11.74
CA ILE A 213 -14.08 -5.51 -11.92
C ILE A 213 -13.91 -4.64 -13.18
N LEU A 214 -14.74 -4.88 -14.20
CA LEU A 214 -14.73 -4.15 -15.46
C LEU A 214 -15.58 -2.87 -15.46
N ALA A 215 -16.49 -2.70 -14.49
CA ALA A 215 -17.28 -1.49 -14.28
C ALA A 215 -16.47 -0.35 -13.66
#